data_AF-A0A2V3I3E9-F1
#
_entry.id   AF-A0A2V3I3E9-F1
#
_cell.length_a   1.000
_cell.length_b   1.000
_cell.length_c   1.000
_cell.angle_alpha   90.00
_cell.angle_beta   90.00
_cell.angle_gamma   90.00
#
_symmetry.space_group_name_H-M   'P 1'
#
loop_
_entity.id
_entity.type
_entity.pdbx_description
1 polymer ?
#
loop_
_entity_poly.entity_id
_entity_poly.type
_entity_poly.pdbx_seq_one_letter_code
_entity_poly.pdbx_strand_id
1 'polypeptide(L)'
;MQNCALFHRVTIKRRLHSVAPPGGQMSEAHEQEIGRLLQISMAGLPGDSTTREELSRIWSLELQWFTPQEADLIADRLSERGWLVETEDGLSAPLGLELPRPSLGWRPMARRMVDPPEFKRHTPLAKTLPLPPEPIETVVEPPAPKQQPMPRISDPEPTSMPPDRAEGSIPGLISMIGEKSGLENKEVIRRAQRKRRALGQVTLWMALALVAREQGLDMQAVNLAIEA
;
A
#
# COMPACT_ATOMS: atom_id res chain seq x y z
N MET A 1 -35.63 11.79 70.78
CA MET A 1 -34.98 12.61 69.75
C MET A 1 -34.08 11.67 68.96
N GLN A 2 -34.60 10.92 67.98
CA GLN A 2 -35.01 11.34 66.64
C GLN A 2 -33.79 11.56 65.73
N ASN A 3 -33.75 10.73 64.67
CA ASN A 3 -33.03 10.86 63.40
C ASN A 3 -31.52 10.56 63.40
N CYS A 4 -30.91 10.02 62.34
CA CYS A 4 -31.35 9.30 61.14
C CYS A 4 -30.06 8.84 60.44
N ALA A 5 -30.04 7.57 60.02
CA ALA A 5 -29.70 7.08 58.68
C ALA A 5 -28.48 7.61 57.87
N LEU A 6 -27.91 6.61 57.18
CA LEU A 6 -27.29 6.60 55.83
C LEU A 6 -25.75 6.50 55.79
N PHE A 7 -25.21 5.31 55.53
CA PHE A 7 -24.93 4.71 54.20
C PHE A 7 -23.67 5.28 53.54
N HIS A 8 -22.62 4.46 53.44
CA HIS A 8 -22.12 3.90 52.17
C HIS A 8 -20.82 3.10 52.45
N ARG A 9 -20.89 1.77 52.37
CA ARG A 9 -19.69 0.93 52.20
C ARG A 9 -19.19 1.14 50.78
N VAL A 10 -18.08 1.86 50.64
CA VAL A 10 -17.36 1.98 49.37
C VAL A 10 -16.59 0.68 49.14
N THR A 11 -17.15 -0.21 48.33
CA THR A 11 -16.44 -1.35 47.76
C THR A 11 -15.50 -0.85 46.68
N ILE A 12 -14.22 -0.70 47.00
CA ILE A 12 -13.15 -0.45 46.03
C ILE A 12 -12.95 -1.73 45.22
N LYS A 13 -13.60 -1.81 44.04
CA LYS A 13 -13.23 -2.79 43.02
C LYS A 13 -11.81 -2.47 42.55
N ARG A 14 -10.82 -3.25 43.00
CA ARG A 14 -9.48 -3.30 42.37
C ARG A 14 -9.67 -3.67 40.91
N ARG A 15 -9.49 -2.69 40.03
CA ARG A 15 -9.42 -2.86 38.59
C ARG A 15 -8.09 -3.59 38.33
N LEU A 16 -8.16 -4.92 38.19
CA LEU A 16 -7.08 -5.73 37.65
C LEU A 16 -6.82 -5.24 36.22
N HIS A 17 -5.80 -4.40 36.06
CA HIS A 17 -5.23 -4.13 34.75
C HIS A 17 -4.50 -5.42 34.37
N SER A 18 -5.13 -6.21 33.51
CA SER A 18 -4.52 -7.33 32.81
C SER A 18 -3.46 -6.75 31.86
N VAL A 19 -2.22 -6.67 32.33
CA VAL A 19 -1.06 -6.38 31.50
C VAL A 19 -0.83 -7.62 30.63
N ALA A 20 -1.16 -7.50 29.34
CA ALA A 20 -0.83 -8.50 28.33
C ALA A 20 0.71 -8.65 28.20
N PRO A 21 1.23 -9.85 27.90
CA PRO A 21 2.67 -10.06 27.79
C PRO A 21 3.25 -9.30 26.58
N PRO A 22 4.46 -8.71 26.68
CA PRO A 22 5.06 -7.89 25.63
C PRO A 22 5.55 -8.67 24.39
N GLY A 23 5.25 -9.99 24.28
CA GLY A 23 5.70 -10.84 23.18
C GLY A 23 4.84 -10.79 21.90
N GLY A 24 3.69 -10.11 21.92
CA GLY A 24 2.76 -10.07 20.77
C GLY A 24 3.00 -8.94 19.76
N GLN A 25 3.49 -7.78 20.21
CA GLN A 25 3.56 -6.58 19.35
C GLN A 25 4.63 -6.68 18.25
N MET A 26 5.74 -7.39 18.53
CA MET A 26 6.80 -7.55 17.54
C MET A 26 6.40 -8.49 16.40
N SER A 27 5.60 -9.53 16.68
CA SER A 27 5.09 -10.46 15.66
C SER A 27 4.11 -9.73 14.74
N GLU A 28 3.12 -9.05 15.30
CA GLU A 28 2.10 -8.33 14.52
C GLU A 28 2.72 -7.23 13.64
N ALA A 29 3.67 -6.46 14.16
CA ALA A 29 4.38 -5.47 13.35
C ALA A 29 5.20 -6.09 12.21
N HIS A 30 5.72 -7.31 12.39
CA HIS A 30 6.45 -8.05 11.37
C HIS A 30 5.50 -8.62 10.31
N GLU A 31 4.38 -9.17 10.76
CA GLU A 31 3.30 -9.67 9.91
C GLU A 31 2.78 -8.55 9.00
N GLN A 32 2.56 -7.35 9.54
CA GLN A 32 2.20 -6.17 8.77
C GLN A 32 3.28 -5.74 7.77
N GLU A 33 4.56 -5.89 8.08
CA GLU A 33 5.64 -5.58 7.13
C GLU A 33 5.66 -6.56 5.94
N ILE A 34 5.43 -7.85 6.20
CA ILE A 34 5.30 -8.86 5.15
C ILE A 34 4.03 -8.59 4.33
N GLY A 35 2.92 -8.25 4.99
CA GLY A 35 1.68 -7.85 4.32
C GLY A 35 1.87 -6.65 3.39
N ARG A 36 2.61 -5.61 3.80
CA ARG A 36 2.96 -4.47 2.93
C ARG A 36 3.82 -4.90 1.75
N LEU A 37 4.81 -5.76 1.98
CA LEU A 37 5.68 -6.28 0.91
C LEU A 37 4.86 -7.01 -0.16
N LEU A 38 4.00 -7.95 0.26
CA LEU A 38 3.12 -8.71 -0.61
C LEU A 38 2.10 -7.81 -1.31
N GLN A 39 1.51 -6.86 -0.60
CA GLN A 39 0.59 -5.89 -1.18
C GLN A 39 1.25 -5.10 -2.32
N ILE A 40 2.51 -4.69 -2.17
CA ILE A 40 3.23 -3.93 -3.20
C ILE A 40 3.59 -4.81 -4.39
N SER A 41 4.06 -6.03 -4.14
CA SER A 41 4.48 -6.94 -5.23
C SER A 41 3.31 -7.52 -6.02
N MET A 42 2.13 -7.62 -5.42
CA MET A 42 0.97 -8.24 -6.05
C MET A 42 -0.06 -7.19 -6.51
N ALA A 43 0.05 -5.94 -6.04
CA ALA A 43 -0.82 -4.86 -6.50
C ALA A 43 -0.67 -4.62 -8.00
N GLY A 44 -1.76 -4.84 -8.75
CA GLY A 44 -1.82 -4.57 -10.17
C GLY A 44 -1.50 -5.78 -11.06
N LEU A 45 -1.21 -6.95 -10.48
CA LEU A 45 -1.16 -8.20 -11.23
C LEU A 45 -2.58 -8.75 -11.43
N PRO A 46 -2.91 -9.27 -12.63
CA PRO A 46 -4.21 -9.89 -12.86
C PRO A 46 -4.33 -11.17 -12.01
N GLY A 47 -5.33 -11.22 -11.13
CA GLY A 47 -5.63 -12.41 -10.32
C GLY A 47 -4.91 -12.51 -8.97
N ASP A 48 -4.18 -11.46 -8.54
CA ASP A 48 -3.42 -11.46 -7.27
C ASP A 48 -2.55 -12.73 -7.10
N SER A 49 -2.02 -13.23 -8.21
CA SER A 49 -1.10 -14.37 -8.28
C SER A 49 0.17 -13.96 -9.01
N THR A 50 1.28 -14.59 -8.66
CA THR A 50 2.60 -14.27 -9.21
C THR A 50 3.51 -15.47 -9.10
N THR A 51 4.47 -15.63 -10.02
CA THR A 51 5.44 -16.72 -9.89
C THR A 51 6.57 -16.32 -8.94
N ARG A 52 7.33 -17.31 -8.49
CA ARG A 52 8.52 -17.09 -7.64
C ARG A 52 9.54 -16.20 -8.35
N GLU A 53 9.76 -16.45 -9.63
CA GLU A 53 10.70 -15.71 -10.46
C GLU A 53 10.26 -14.26 -10.62
N GLU A 54 8.95 -14.04 -10.73
CA GLU A 54 8.37 -12.70 -10.84
C GLU A 54 8.52 -11.92 -9.53
N LEU A 55 8.28 -12.53 -8.36
CA LEU A 55 8.57 -11.92 -7.07
C LEU A 55 10.06 -11.56 -6.92
N SER A 56 10.95 -12.47 -7.29
CA SER A 56 12.39 -12.25 -7.25
C SER A 56 12.81 -11.08 -8.15
N ARG A 57 12.26 -11.03 -9.37
CA ARG A 57 12.48 -9.95 -10.34
C ARG A 57 11.96 -8.60 -9.82
N ILE A 58 10.75 -8.56 -9.28
CA ILE A 58 10.15 -7.34 -8.71
C ILE A 58 11.02 -6.83 -7.56
N TRP A 59 11.38 -7.68 -6.61
CA TRP A 59 12.11 -7.24 -5.42
C TRP A 59 13.57 -6.87 -5.70
N SER A 60 14.23 -7.55 -6.63
CA SER A 60 15.65 -7.33 -6.91
C SER A 60 15.94 -6.32 -8.01
N LEU A 61 15.11 -6.26 -9.06
CA LEU A 61 15.33 -5.40 -10.24
C LEU A 61 14.45 -4.16 -10.24
N GLU A 62 13.14 -4.31 -10.04
CA GLU A 62 12.21 -3.18 -10.14
C GLU A 62 12.27 -2.29 -8.90
N LEU A 63 12.13 -2.89 -7.73
CA LEU A 63 12.13 -2.18 -6.45
C LEU A 63 13.54 -1.99 -5.89
N GLN A 64 14.50 -2.82 -6.33
CA GLN A 64 15.90 -2.79 -5.87
C GLN A 64 16.02 -2.84 -4.34
N TRP A 65 15.14 -3.62 -3.71
CA TRP A 65 15.10 -3.73 -2.26
C TRP A 65 16.09 -4.74 -1.73
N PHE A 66 16.31 -5.82 -2.48
CA PHE A 66 17.19 -6.93 -2.15
C PHE A 66 18.10 -7.27 -3.34
N THR A 67 19.18 -8.00 -3.09
CA THR A 67 19.93 -8.67 -4.16
C THR A 67 19.11 -9.83 -4.75
N PRO A 68 19.40 -10.31 -5.98
CA PRO A 68 18.69 -11.47 -6.54
C PRO A 68 18.73 -12.71 -5.64
N GLN A 69 19.89 -12.98 -5.01
CA GLN A 69 20.06 -14.11 -4.09
C GLN A 69 19.23 -13.96 -2.82
N GLU A 70 19.14 -12.75 -2.28
CA GLU A 70 18.29 -12.46 -1.12
C GLU A 70 16.81 -12.54 -1.46
N ALA A 71 16.42 -12.08 -2.65
CA ALA A 71 15.03 -12.11 -3.09
C ALA A 71 14.51 -13.55 -3.23
N ASP A 72 15.30 -14.44 -3.84
CA ASP A 72 15.00 -15.87 -3.94
C ASP A 72 14.87 -16.51 -2.55
N LEU A 73 15.84 -16.25 -1.67
CA LEU A 73 15.82 -16.75 -0.30
C LEU A 73 14.58 -16.28 0.48
N ILE A 74 14.21 -15.00 0.34
CA ILE A 74 13.01 -14.45 0.99
C ILE A 74 11.75 -15.12 0.44
N ALA A 75 11.66 -15.34 -0.87
CA ALA A 75 10.53 -16.06 -1.47
C ALA A 75 10.43 -17.50 -0.93
N ASP A 76 11.56 -18.22 -0.83
CA ASP A 76 11.62 -19.57 -0.24
C ASP A 76 11.11 -19.56 1.19
N ARG A 77 11.62 -18.65 2.03
CA ARG A 77 11.24 -18.55 3.43
C ARG A 77 9.77 -18.18 3.61
N LEU A 78 9.23 -17.30 2.76
CA LEU A 78 7.82 -16.93 2.80
C LEU A 78 6.92 -18.12 2.38
N SER A 79 7.31 -18.90 1.36
CA SER A 79 6.62 -20.15 1.01
C SER A 79 6.67 -21.18 2.15
N GLU A 80 7.85 -21.45 2.70
CA GLU A 80 8.05 -22.43 3.79
C GLU A 80 7.26 -22.06 5.05
N ARG A 81 7.18 -20.76 5.38
CA ARG A 81 6.49 -20.25 6.56
C ARG A 81 4.99 -20.00 6.34
N GLY A 82 4.47 -20.31 5.15
CA GLY A 82 3.04 -20.25 4.83
C GLY A 82 2.49 -18.86 4.49
N TRP A 83 3.36 -17.91 4.17
CA TRP A 83 3.01 -16.56 3.70
C TRP A 83 2.69 -16.50 2.20
N LEU A 84 3.10 -17.52 1.47
CA LEU A 84 2.77 -17.72 0.06
C LEU A 84 2.16 -19.11 -0.09
N VAL A 85 1.04 -19.19 -0.80
CA VAL A 85 0.29 -20.42 -1.10
C VAL A 85 0.35 -20.66 -2.60
N GLU A 86 0.76 -21.86 -2.99
CA GLU A 86 0.72 -22.29 -4.39
C GLU A 86 -0.74 -22.54 -4.82
N THR A 87 -1.14 -21.83 -5.86
CA THR A 87 -2.43 -21.90 -6.55
C THR A 87 -2.19 -22.31 -8.00
N GLU A 88 -3.23 -22.70 -8.74
CA GLU A 88 -3.13 -23.07 -10.16
C GLU A 88 -2.49 -21.95 -11.01
N ASP A 89 -2.71 -20.68 -10.64
CA ASP A 89 -2.18 -19.49 -11.32
C ASP A 89 -0.84 -18.98 -10.75
N GLY A 90 -0.21 -19.69 -9.82
CA GLY A 90 1.07 -19.32 -9.19
C GLY A 90 1.00 -19.11 -7.67
N LEU A 91 1.93 -18.36 -7.10
CA LEU A 91 1.98 -18.03 -5.68
C LEU A 91 1.02 -16.88 -5.36
N SER A 92 0.19 -17.08 -4.33
CA SER A 92 -0.70 -16.03 -3.81
C SER A 92 -0.59 -15.88 -2.29
N ALA A 93 -1.02 -14.74 -1.76
CA ALA A 93 -1.10 -14.52 -0.33
C ALA A 93 -2.21 -15.40 0.30
N PRO A 94 -2.03 -15.94 1.51
CA PRO A 94 -3.03 -16.78 2.17
C PRO A 94 -4.32 -16.02 2.47
N LEU A 95 -5.45 -16.69 2.28
CA LEU A 95 -6.78 -16.20 2.65
C LEU A 95 -6.82 -15.85 4.15
N GLY A 96 -7.15 -14.59 4.45
CA GLY A 96 -7.21 -14.07 5.82
C GLY A 96 -5.97 -13.28 6.26
N LEU A 97 -4.97 -13.11 5.40
CA LEU A 97 -3.89 -12.15 5.64
C LEU A 97 -4.36 -10.72 5.36
N GLU A 98 -4.18 -9.83 6.31
CA GLU A 98 -4.33 -8.39 6.05
C GLU A 98 -3.16 -7.89 5.19
N LEU A 99 -3.48 -7.29 4.05
CA LEU A 99 -2.54 -6.64 3.15
C LEU A 99 -2.64 -5.12 3.30
N PRO A 100 -2.06 -4.53 4.37
CA PRO A 100 -2.15 -3.10 4.60
C PRO A 100 -1.44 -2.33 3.48
N ARG A 101 -2.06 -1.25 2.99
CA ARG A 101 -1.38 -0.34 2.06
C ARG A 101 -0.18 0.31 2.76
N PRO A 102 1.01 0.31 2.13
CA PRO A 102 2.18 0.99 2.67
C PRO A 102 2.01 2.51 2.66
N SER A 103 2.67 3.20 3.59
CA SER A 103 2.82 4.66 3.53
C SER A 103 3.74 5.05 2.37
N LEU A 104 3.61 6.29 1.89
CA LEU A 104 4.51 6.83 0.86
C LEU A 104 5.98 6.73 1.32
N GLY A 105 6.84 6.20 0.44
CA GLY A 105 8.28 6.03 0.71
C GLY A 105 8.64 4.86 1.64
N TRP A 106 7.68 3.99 1.97
CA TRP A 106 7.97 2.77 2.75
C TRP A 106 8.91 1.82 1.99
N ARG A 107 9.82 1.17 2.73
CA ARG A 107 10.73 0.13 2.24
C ARG A 107 10.86 -0.99 3.29
N PRO A 108 10.93 -2.27 2.92
CA PRO A 108 11.16 -3.35 3.86
C PRO A 108 12.57 -3.29 4.48
N MET A 109 12.66 -3.70 5.74
CA MET A 109 13.94 -3.93 6.38
C MET A 109 14.44 -5.33 6.02
N ALA A 110 15.46 -5.43 5.17
CA ALA A 110 16.00 -6.72 4.67
C ALA A 110 16.27 -7.74 5.78
N ARG A 111 16.89 -7.32 6.88
CA ARG A 111 17.17 -8.17 8.05
C ARG A 111 15.93 -8.86 8.65
N ARG A 112 14.74 -8.29 8.48
CA ARG A 112 13.48 -8.85 8.96
C ARG A 112 12.83 -9.79 7.94
N MET A 113 13.12 -9.63 6.65
CA MET A 113 12.52 -10.46 5.60
C MET A 113 13.21 -11.82 5.44
N VAL A 114 14.49 -11.92 5.83
CA VAL A 114 15.27 -13.17 5.73
C VAL A 114 14.80 -14.25 6.71
N ASP A 115 14.22 -13.87 7.85
CA ASP A 115 13.63 -14.81 8.82
C ASP A 115 12.21 -14.35 9.20
N PRO A 116 11.21 -14.63 8.35
CA PRO A 116 9.84 -14.28 8.63
C PRO A 116 9.25 -15.19 9.73
N PRO A 117 8.39 -14.67 10.62
CA PRO A 117 7.68 -15.48 11.60
C PRO A 117 6.79 -16.51 10.90
N GLU A 118 6.46 -17.61 11.56
CA GLU A 118 5.48 -18.56 11.04
C GLU A 118 4.10 -17.92 10.91
N PHE A 119 3.48 -18.05 9.74
CA PHE A 119 2.13 -17.53 9.53
C PHE A 119 1.11 -18.35 10.34
N LYS A 120 0.65 -17.79 11.45
CA LYS A 120 -0.39 -18.41 12.29
C LYS A 120 -1.75 -18.10 11.67
N ARG A 121 -2.28 -19.04 10.88
CA ARG A 121 -3.69 -18.99 10.47
C ARG A 121 -4.56 -18.90 11.73
N HIS A 122 -5.27 -17.79 11.89
CA HIS A 122 -6.38 -17.71 12.84
C HIS A 122 -7.53 -18.54 12.28
N THR A 123 -7.46 -19.86 12.45
CA THR A 123 -8.51 -20.79 12.01
C THR A 123 -9.71 -20.67 12.96
N PRO A 124 -10.93 -20.31 12.52
CA PRO A 124 -12.13 -20.86 13.12
C PRO A 124 -12.19 -22.34 12.74
N LEU A 125 -12.11 -23.20 13.75
CA LEU A 125 -12.11 -24.65 13.67
C LEU A 125 -13.26 -25.21 12.80
N ALA A 126 -12.95 -25.88 11.68
CA ALA A 126 -13.83 -26.88 11.07
C ALA A 126 -13.07 -27.88 10.18
N LYS A 127 -12.64 -28.97 10.83
CA LYS A 127 -12.54 -30.39 10.41
C LYS A 127 -12.44 -30.75 8.91
N THR A 128 -11.27 -31.30 8.59
CA THR A 128 -10.88 -32.47 7.78
C THR A 128 -11.94 -33.34 7.04
N LEU A 129 -11.52 -33.74 5.81
CA LEU A 129 -11.81 -34.95 4.98
C LEU A 129 -12.83 -34.78 3.80
N PRO A 130 -12.77 -35.59 2.71
CA PRO A 130 -11.86 -35.54 1.55
C PRO A 130 -12.58 -35.56 0.16
N LEU A 131 -11.88 -35.28 -0.94
CA LEU A 131 -12.26 -35.51 -2.38
C LEU A 131 -12.47 -37.02 -2.67
N PRO A 132 -13.10 -37.58 -3.76
CA PRO A 132 -13.40 -37.09 -5.15
C PRO A 132 -14.74 -37.64 -5.77
N PRO A 133 -15.03 -37.74 -7.12
CA PRO A 133 -14.48 -37.17 -8.39
C PRO A 133 -15.55 -36.53 -9.37
N GLU A 134 -15.06 -35.98 -10.50
CA GLU A 134 -15.63 -35.33 -11.73
C GLU A 134 -16.84 -36.00 -12.47
N PRO A 135 -17.36 -35.58 -13.68
CA PRO A 135 -17.04 -34.48 -14.66
C PRO A 135 -18.30 -33.69 -15.17
N ILE A 136 -18.27 -32.65 -16.03
CA ILE A 136 -18.17 -32.65 -17.51
C ILE A 136 -18.19 -31.19 -18.05
N GLU A 137 -17.26 -30.91 -18.98
CA GLU A 137 -17.25 -30.06 -20.19
C GLU A 137 -18.34 -28.99 -20.45
N THR A 138 -17.92 -27.79 -20.92
CA THR A 138 -18.22 -27.30 -22.30
C THR A 138 -17.58 -25.93 -22.62
N VAL A 139 -16.58 -25.98 -23.52
CA VAL A 139 -16.35 -25.17 -24.74
C VAL A 139 -16.99 -23.77 -24.84
N VAL A 140 -16.19 -22.71 -25.08
CA VAL A 140 -16.23 -21.84 -26.28
C VAL A 140 -14.90 -21.08 -26.47
N GLU A 141 -14.48 -21.05 -27.74
CA GLU A 141 -13.26 -20.62 -28.42
C GLU A 141 -13.01 -19.08 -28.48
N PRO A 142 -11.76 -18.60 -28.72
CA PRO A 142 -11.36 -17.19 -28.61
C PRO A 142 -11.30 -16.44 -29.95
N PRO A 143 -11.38 -15.09 -29.99
CA PRO A 143 -10.98 -14.33 -31.16
C PRO A 143 -9.63 -13.63 -31.00
N ALA A 144 -8.84 -13.73 -32.07
CA ALA A 144 -7.47 -13.27 -32.26
C ALA A 144 -7.29 -11.73 -32.34
N PRO A 145 -6.04 -11.21 -32.23
CA PRO A 145 -5.74 -9.81 -31.98
C PRO A 145 -5.62 -8.98 -33.27
N LYS A 146 -6.19 -7.77 -33.27
CA LYS A 146 -6.01 -6.77 -34.34
C LYS A 146 -4.85 -5.84 -33.98
N GLN A 147 -3.84 -5.79 -34.85
CA GLN A 147 -2.74 -4.83 -34.83
C GLN A 147 -3.14 -3.48 -35.42
N GLN A 148 -2.31 -2.47 -35.11
CA GLN A 148 -2.08 -1.14 -35.74
C GLN A 148 -2.62 0.07 -34.96
N PRO A 149 -2.05 1.28 -35.12
CA PRO A 149 -0.66 1.70 -35.37
C PRO A 149 -0.20 2.83 -34.39
N MET A 150 1.08 3.22 -34.42
CA MET A 150 1.62 4.36 -33.63
C MET A 150 0.82 5.67 -33.81
N PRO A 151 0.41 6.37 -32.73
CA PRO A 151 -0.12 7.71 -32.84
C PRO A 151 0.99 8.76 -32.83
N ARG A 152 0.92 9.63 -33.83
CA ARG A 152 1.70 10.84 -34.01
C ARG A 152 1.40 11.86 -32.90
N ILE A 153 2.38 12.72 -32.68
CA ILE A 153 2.34 13.90 -31.78
C ILE A 153 1.04 14.68 -32.01
N SER A 154 0.24 14.77 -30.96
CA SER A 154 -0.88 15.72 -30.83
C SER A 154 -1.02 16.01 -29.33
N ASP A 155 -1.42 17.23 -29.01
CA ASP A 155 -1.55 17.76 -27.66
C ASP A 155 -2.23 16.77 -26.69
N PRO A 156 -1.82 16.73 -25.41
CA PRO A 156 -2.29 15.69 -24.48
C PRO A 156 -3.82 15.79 -24.33
N GLU A 157 -4.51 14.77 -24.83
CA GLU A 157 -5.91 14.51 -24.50
C GLU A 157 -6.07 14.43 -22.97
N PRO A 158 -7.19 14.93 -22.41
CA PRO A 158 -7.51 14.70 -21.02
C PRO A 158 -7.77 13.20 -20.84
N THR A 159 -6.76 12.47 -20.38
CA THR A 159 -6.90 11.08 -19.95
C THR A 159 -8.04 11.03 -18.95
N SER A 160 -9.06 10.21 -19.23
CA SER A 160 -10.19 9.92 -18.35
C SER A 160 -9.76 9.04 -17.17
N MET A 161 -8.77 9.51 -16.42
CA MET A 161 -8.48 9.05 -15.07
C MET A 161 -9.64 9.52 -14.17
N PRO A 162 -10.07 8.72 -13.18
CA PRO A 162 -10.95 9.23 -12.13
C PRO A 162 -10.29 10.47 -11.51
N PRO A 163 -11.04 11.58 -11.30
CA PRO A 163 -10.46 12.83 -10.83
C PRO A 163 -9.72 12.58 -9.52
N ASP A 164 -8.44 12.91 -9.51
CA ASP A 164 -7.63 12.80 -8.31
C ASP A 164 -8.25 13.75 -7.26
N ARG A 165 -8.46 13.27 -6.03
CA ARG A 165 -9.08 14.03 -4.95
C ARG A 165 -8.37 15.38 -4.73
N ALA A 166 -7.06 15.44 -5.02
CA ALA A 166 -6.24 16.63 -4.91
C ALA A 166 -6.37 17.61 -6.10
N GLU A 167 -7.20 17.34 -7.11
CA GLU A 167 -7.45 18.29 -8.21
C GLU A 167 -8.22 19.54 -7.74
N GLY A 168 -9.11 19.38 -6.76
CA GLY A 168 -9.89 20.49 -6.19
C GLY A 168 -9.02 21.53 -5.47
N SER A 169 -7.88 21.12 -4.92
CA SER A 169 -6.97 22.00 -4.18
C SER A 169 -5.99 22.78 -5.07
N ILE A 170 -5.92 22.48 -6.38
CA ILE A 170 -4.98 23.13 -7.31
C ILE A 170 -5.08 24.68 -7.30
N PRO A 171 -6.27 25.31 -7.39
CA PRO A 171 -6.37 26.76 -7.34
C PRO A 171 -5.91 27.34 -6.00
N GLY A 172 -6.25 26.67 -4.89
CA GLY A 172 -5.84 27.06 -3.54
C GLY A 172 -4.33 26.98 -3.34
N LEU A 173 -3.70 25.92 -3.87
CA LEU A 173 -2.26 25.75 -3.86
C LEU A 173 -1.54 26.85 -4.65
N ILE A 174 -2.05 27.22 -5.83
CA ILE A 174 -1.46 28.30 -6.63
C ILE A 174 -1.48 29.62 -5.86
N SER A 175 -2.63 30.00 -5.30
CA SER A 175 -2.77 31.24 -4.54
C SER A 175 -1.91 31.24 -3.27
N MET A 176 -1.96 30.16 -2.48
CA MET A 176 -1.16 30.04 -1.26
C MET A 176 0.35 30.11 -1.55
N ILE A 177 0.82 29.42 -2.59
CA ILE A 177 2.23 29.46 -2.97
C ILE A 177 2.59 30.87 -3.44
N GLY A 178 1.78 31.50 -4.28
CA GLY A 178 2.02 32.87 -4.75
C GLY A 178 2.15 33.87 -3.60
N GLU A 179 1.17 33.84 -2.68
CA GLU A 179 1.16 34.71 -1.49
C GLU A 179 2.36 34.47 -0.58
N LYS A 180 2.66 33.21 -0.23
CA LYS A 180 3.73 32.91 0.74
C LYS A 180 5.14 32.97 0.16
N SER A 181 5.30 32.78 -1.16
CA SER A 181 6.61 32.89 -1.84
C SER A 181 6.87 34.25 -2.49
N GLY A 182 5.87 35.14 -2.52
CA GLY A 182 5.96 36.44 -3.20
C GLY A 182 6.01 36.33 -4.73
N LEU A 183 5.57 35.19 -5.30
CA LEU A 183 5.53 34.95 -6.74
C LEU A 183 4.14 35.26 -7.30
N GLU A 184 4.08 35.79 -8.53
CA GLU A 184 2.80 35.87 -9.25
C GLU A 184 2.28 34.46 -9.56
N ASN A 185 0.96 34.25 -9.44
CA ASN A 185 0.31 32.98 -9.74
C ASN A 185 0.69 32.41 -11.13
N LYS A 186 0.90 33.27 -12.13
CA LYS A 186 1.36 32.86 -13.47
C LYS A 186 2.76 32.24 -13.44
N GLU A 187 3.67 32.79 -12.63
CA GLU A 187 5.02 32.24 -12.48
C GLU A 187 5.01 30.91 -11.72
N VAL A 188 4.14 30.77 -10.71
CA VAL A 188 3.91 29.49 -10.01
C VAL A 188 3.45 28.41 -10.99
N ILE A 189 2.44 28.71 -11.82
CA ILE A 189 1.94 27.79 -12.87
C ILE A 189 3.06 27.44 -13.85
N ARG A 190 3.82 28.42 -14.34
CA ARG A 190 4.92 28.18 -15.29
C ARG A 190 6.01 27.30 -14.69
N ARG A 191 6.37 27.49 -13.42
CA ARG A 191 7.34 26.64 -12.70
C ARG A 191 6.82 25.22 -12.53
N ALA A 192 5.55 25.06 -12.12
CA ALA A 192 4.92 23.76 -11.98
C ALA A 192 4.86 23.01 -13.33
N GLN A 193 4.49 23.70 -14.42
CA GLN A 193 4.49 23.12 -15.76
C GLN A 193 5.90 22.69 -16.22
N ARG A 194 6.94 23.48 -15.93
CA ARG A 194 8.33 23.09 -16.22
C ARG A 194 8.73 21.83 -15.45
N LYS A 195 8.37 21.72 -14.17
CA LYS A 195 8.56 20.48 -13.41
C LYS A 195 7.85 19.29 -14.03
N ARG A 196 6.60 19.47 -14.45
CA ARG A 196 5.82 18.41 -15.10
C ARG A 196 6.50 17.91 -16.38
N ARG A 197 7.01 18.82 -17.21
CA ARG A 197 7.75 18.48 -18.44
C ARG A 197 9.08 17.77 -18.16
N ALA A 198 9.79 18.16 -17.10
CA ALA A 198 11.07 17.56 -16.73
C ALA A 198 10.92 16.18 -16.08
N LEU A 199 9.84 15.95 -15.34
CA LEU A 199 9.61 14.71 -14.57
C LEU A 199 8.75 13.67 -15.31
N GLY A 200 8.15 14.03 -16.45
CA GLY A 200 7.32 13.13 -17.26
C GLY A 200 5.90 13.00 -16.71
N GLN A 201 5.65 11.97 -15.89
CA GLN A 201 4.33 11.64 -15.35
C GLN A 201 4.18 12.13 -13.91
N VAL A 202 3.81 13.39 -13.74
CA VAL A 202 3.54 13.98 -12.41
C VAL A 202 2.24 14.78 -12.46
N THR A 203 1.39 14.61 -11.44
CA THR A 203 0.13 15.37 -11.31
C THR A 203 0.40 16.85 -11.04
N LEU A 204 -0.53 17.72 -11.42
CA LEU A 204 -0.31 19.18 -11.30
C LEU A 204 -0.12 19.62 -9.84
N TRP A 205 -0.90 19.07 -8.90
CA TRP A 205 -0.78 19.37 -7.47
C TRP A 205 0.58 18.91 -6.91
N MET A 206 1.11 17.77 -7.36
CA MET A 206 2.43 17.29 -6.95
C MET A 206 3.53 18.20 -7.50
N ALA A 207 3.42 18.64 -8.75
CA ALA A 207 4.33 19.62 -9.32
C ALA A 207 4.28 20.96 -8.54
N LEU A 208 3.11 21.40 -8.08
CA LEU A 208 2.95 22.58 -7.22
C LEU A 208 3.59 22.38 -5.84
N ALA A 209 3.41 21.22 -5.21
CA ALA A 209 4.05 20.89 -3.93
C ALA A 209 5.58 20.92 -4.04
N LEU A 210 6.13 20.45 -5.16
CA LEU A 210 7.56 20.55 -5.45
C LEU A 210 8.03 22.00 -5.64
N VAL A 211 7.23 22.86 -6.29
CA VAL A 211 7.53 24.30 -6.36
C VAL A 211 7.51 24.92 -4.96
N ALA A 212 6.53 24.56 -4.13
CA ALA A 212 6.41 25.08 -2.78
C ALA A 212 7.66 24.77 -1.94
N ARG A 213 8.12 23.51 -2.01
CA ARG A 213 9.36 23.06 -1.38
C ARG A 213 10.58 23.85 -1.84
N GLU A 214 10.70 24.17 -3.12
CA GLU A 214 11.79 24.98 -3.66
C GLU A 214 11.77 26.43 -3.18
N GLN A 215 10.59 26.98 -2.90
CA GLN A 215 10.46 28.32 -2.32
C GLN A 215 10.66 28.32 -0.80
N GLY A 216 11.00 27.18 -0.19
CA GLY A 216 11.23 27.06 1.25
C GLY A 216 9.95 27.12 2.09
N LEU A 217 8.79 26.80 1.49
CA LEU A 217 7.51 26.76 2.19
C LEU A 217 7.42 25.55 3.11
N ASP A 218 6.71 25.72 4.23
CA ASP A 218 6.42 24.62 5.15
C ASP A 218 5.52 23.57 4.48
N MET A 219 6.04 22.35 4.37
CA MET A 219 5.36 21.24 3.72
C MET A 219 4.14 20.75 4.51
N GLN A 220 4.08 20.97 5.82
CA GLN A 220 2.88 20.62 6.60
C GLN A 220 1.69 21.49 6.17
N ALA A 221 1.93 22.79 5.98
CA ALA A 221 0.91 23.70 5.46
C ALA A 221 0.50 23.35 4.01
N VAL A 222 1.42 22.85 3.18
CA VAL A 222 1.12 22.38 1.82
C VAL A 222 0.26 21.12 1.85
N ASN A 223 0.55 20.16 2.72
CA ASN A 223 -0.25 18.95 2.87
C ASN A 223 -1.68 19.25 3.32
N LEU A 224 -1.84 20.15 4.31
CA LEU A 224 -3.16 20.60 4.76
C LEU A 224 -3.96 21.25 3.61
N ALA A 225 -3.30 22.02 2.75
CA ALA A 225 -3.95 22.63 1.59
C ALA A 225 -4.30 21.61 0.50
N ILE A 226 -3.58 20.48 0.40
CA ILE A 226 -3.89 19.39 -0.54
C ILE A 226 -5.14 18.62 -0.09
N GLU A 227 -5.30 18.43 1.23
CA GLU A 227 -6.39 17.66 1.84
C GLU A 227 -7.69 18.45 2.06
N ALA A 228 -7.64 19.78 1.93
CA ALA A 228 -8.76 20.72 2.07
C ALA A 228 -9.72 20.66 0.88
#